data_AF-A0A7S0BDD5-F1
#
_entry.id   AF-A0A7S0BDD5-F1
#
_cell.length_a   1.000
_cell.length_b   1.000
_cell.length_c   1.000
_cell.angle_alpha   90.00
_cell.angle_beta   90.00
_cell.angle_gamma   90.00
#
_symmetry.space_group_name_H-M   'P 1'
#
loop_
_entity.id
_entity.type
_entity.pdbx_description
1 polymer ?
#
loop_
_entity_poly.entity_id
_entity_poly.type
_entity_poly.pdbx_seq_one_letter_code
_entity_poly.pdbx_strand_id
1 'polypeptide(L)'
;MELGASMSGLGGSSDCGVDSRELNFLILHSLLNGPCEKTARELLREMQDKKLLPSQYDWNGDTSYPSYLQLSRKFSRLPPDYLRSLLNEVLSQDQLRGNSLLNI
;
A
#
# COMPACT_ATOMS: atom_id res chain seq x y z
N MET A 1 -23.57 42.38 -1.32
CA MET A 1 -22.52 41.70 -0.54
C MET A 1 -22.08 40.50 -1.33
N GLU A 2 -21.04 40.68 -2.15
CA GLU A 2 -20.24 39.57 -2.65
C GLU A 2 -19.25 39.17 -1.55
N LEU A 3 -19.17 37.87 -1.26
CA LEU A 3 -17.99 37.26 -0.66
C LEU A 3 -17.66 36.05 -1.51
N GLY A 4 -16.60 36.23 -2.29
CA GLY A 4 -16.12 35.30 -3.28
C GLY A 4 -15.46 34.05 -2.71
N ALA A 5 -15.12 33.20 -3.67
CA ALA A 5 -14.57 31.86 -3.55
C ALA A 5 -13.38 31.71 -2.57
N SER A 6 -13.35 30.54 -1.94
CA SER A 6 -12.11 29.76 -1.81
C SER A 6 -12.49 28.27 -1.77
N MET A 7 -12.68 27.71 -2.96
CA MET A 7 -12.45 26.28 -3.18
C MET A 7 -10.94 26.06 -3.10
N SER A 8 -10.46 25.68 -1.92
CA SER A 8 -9.13 25.08 -1.79
C SER A 8 -9.23 23.61 -2.16
N GLY A 9 -9.24 23.33 -3.45
CA GLY A 9 -8.68 22.09 -3.96
C GLY A 9 -7.16 22.12 -3.84
N LEU A 10 -6.57 20.95 -4.05
CA LEU A 10 -5.14 20.65 -4.20
C LEU A 10 -4.47 20.17 -2.91
N GLY A 11 -4.04 18.91 -2.94
CA GLY A 11 -3.39 18.22 -1.84
C GLY A 11 -3.36 16.70 -1.97
N GLY A 12 -3.88 16.12 -3.07
CA GLY A 12 -3.34 14.87 -3.59
C GLY A 12 -1.90 15.13 -4.01
N SER A 13 -0.97 15.12 -3.05
CA SER A 13 0.43 14.87 -3.36
C SER A 13 0.47 13.47 -3.91
N SER A 14 0.42 13.39 -5.24
CA SER A 14 1.08 12.33 -6.00
C SER A 14 2.58 12.41 -5.69
N ASP A 15 2.96 12.10 -4.46
CA ASP A 15 4.24 11.45 -4.25
C ASP A 15 4.08 10.11 -4.93
N CYS A 16 4.85 9.85 -5.98
CA CYS A 16 4.83 8.57 -6.69
C CYS A 16 5.41 7.42 -5.84
N GLY A 17 5.59 7.63 -4.53
CA GLY A 17 5.98 6.64 -3.56
C GLY A 17 4.83 5.72 -3.16
N VAL A 18 5.21 4.51 -2.76
CA VAL A 18 4.28 3.53 -2.18
C VAL A 18 3.78 4.06 -0.85
N ASP A 19 2.46 4.17 -0.68
CA ASP A 19 1.87 4.59 0.59
C ASP A 19 2.20 3.58 1.70
N SER A 20 2.52 4.07 2.90
CA SER A 20 2.92 3.20 4.02
C SER A 20 1.83 2.19 4.40
N ARG A 21 0.55 2.52 4.21
CA ARG A 21 -0.59 1.62 4.48
C ARG A 21 -0.69 0.54 3.41
N GLU A 22 -0.40 0.86 2.15
CA GLU A 22 -0.34 -0.11 1.06
C GLU A 22 0.80 -1.11 1.29
N LEU A 23 1.97 -0.63 1.70
CA LEU A 23 3.09 -1.50 2.07
C LEU A 23 2.72 -2.43 3.24
N ASN A 24 2.13 -1.88 4.30
CA ASN A 24 1.72 -2.70 5.46
C ASN A 24 0.68 -3.76 5.05
N PHE A 25 -0.24 -3.43 4.15
CA PHE A 25 -1.18 -4.40 3.61
C PHE A 25 -0.48 -5.52 2.83
N LEU A 26 0.51 -5.19 1.99
CA LEU A 26 1.29 -6.18 1.24
C LEU A 26 2.08 -7.13 2.16
N ILE A 27 2.67 -6.60 3.24
CA ILE A 27 3.34 -7.40 4.27
C ILE A 27 2.34 -8.36 4.92
N LEU A 28 1.20 -7.84 5.38
CA LEU A 28 0.15 -8.65 5.98
C LEU A 28 -0.34 -9.76 5.03
N HIS A 29 -0.59 -9.42 3.76
CA HIS A 29 -1.04 -10.36 2.73
C HIS A 29 -0.03 -11.48 2.50
N SER A 30 1.26 -11.14 2.44
CA SER A 30 2.33 -12.14 2.28
C SER A 30 2.41 -13.07 3.50
N LEU A 31 2.32 -12.53 4.72
CA LEU A 31 2.36 -13.32 5.95
C LEU A 31 1.14 -14.24 6.13
N LEU A 32 -0.05 -13.79 5.72
CA LEU A 32 -1.28 -14.60 5.79
C LEU A 32 -1.25 -15.82 4.86
N ASN A 33 -0.54 -15.74 3.75
CA ASN A 33 -0.37 -16.85 2.81
C ASN A 33 0.95 -17.63 3.03
N GLY A 34 1.70 -17.30 4.09
CA GLY A 34 3.00 -17.87 4.41
C GLY A 34 3.02 -18.67 5.72
N PRO A 35 4.21 -19.07 6.19
CA PRO A 35 4.36 -19.87 7.42
C PRO A 35 4.03 -19.08 8.71
N CYS A 36 3.87 -17.77 8.62
CA CYS A 36 3.69 -16.85 9.76
C CYS A 36 2.23 -16.44 9.98
N GLU A 37 1.27 -17.33 9.71
CA GLU A 37 -0.17 -17.04 9.77
C GLU A 37 -0.62 -16.49 11.14
N LYS A 38 -0.09 -17.03 12.26
CA LYS A 38 -0.41 -16.54 13.62
C LYS A 38 0.01 -15.09 13.82
N THR A 39 1.23 -14.75 13.42
CA THR A 39 1.75 -13.38 13.47
C THR A 39 0.94 -12.46 12.58
N ALA A 40 0.54 -12.94 11.40
CA ALA A 40 -0.26 -12.19 10.45
C ALA A 40 -1.64 -11.83 11.03
N ARG A 41 -2.28 -12.75 11.76
CA ARG A 41 -3.57 -12.47 12.43
C ARG A 41 -3.46 -11.40 13.51
N GLU A 42 -2.42 -11.43 14.34
CA GLU A 42 -2.19 -10.37 15.33
C GLU A 42 -1.85 -9.03 14.66
N LEU A 43 -1.03 -9.06 13.61
CA LEU A 43 -0.73 -7.86 12.82
C LEU A 43 -2.00 -7.25 12.22
N LEU A 44 -2.90 -8.07 11.66
CA LEU A 44 -4.18 -7.61 11.14
C LEU A 44 -4.99 -6.89 12.21
N ARG A 45 -5.09 -7.48 13.42
CA ARG A 45 -5.82 -6.88 14.54
C ARG A 45 -5.22 -5.53 14.92
N GLU A 46 -3.91 -5.44 15.09
CA GLU A 46 -3.23 -4.18 15.40
C GLU A 46 -3.44 -3.13 14.30
N MET A 47 -3.40 -3.55 13.04
CA MET A 47 -3.63 -2.65 11.90
C MET A 47 -5.06 -2.12 11.84
N GLN A 48 -6.05 -2.91 12.25
CA GLN A 48 -7.44 -2.46 12.36
C GLN A 48 -7.59 -1.46 13.52
N ASP A 49 -7.05 -1.78 14.69
CA ASP A 49 -7.14 -0.93 15.89
C ASP A 49 -6.46 0.43 15.68
N LYS A 50 -5.29 0.41 15.04
CA LYS A 50 -4.50 1.63 14.74
C LYS A 50 -4.91 2.30 13.43
N LYS A 51 -5.93 1.78 12.73
CA LYS A 51 -6.40 2.30 11.43
C LYS A 51 -5.26 2.44 10.41
N LEU A 52 -4.37 1.46 10.34
CA LEU A 52 -3.19 1.40 9.45
C LEU A 52 -3.50 0.78 8.09
N LEU A 53 -4.73 0.33 7.86
CA LEU A 53 -5.15 -0.16 6.56
C LEU A 53 -5.29 0.99 5.55
N PRO A 54 -5.14 0.69 4.24
CA PRO A 54 -5.40 1.65 3.17
C PRO A 54 -6.80 2.25 3.32
N SER A 55 -6.87 3.56 3.49
CA SER A 55 -8.13 4.30 3.53
C SER A 55 -8.71 4.41 2.13
N GLN A 56 -10.03 4.36 2.02
CA GLN A 56 -10.72 4.77 0.80
C GLN A 56 -11.39 6.12 1.04
N TYR A 57 -11.21 7.03 0.09
CA TYR A 57 -12.05 8.21 0.02
C TYR A 57 -13.32 7.79 -0.71
N ASP A 58 -14.44 7.83 0.00
CA ASP A 58 -15.74 7.79 -0.67
C ASP A 58 -15.86 9.02 -1.58
N TRP A 59 -16.64 8.93 -2.65
CA TRP A 59 -16.89 10.05 -3.59
C TRP A 59 -17.48 11.30 -2.90
N ASN A 60 -18.03 11.12 -1.70
CA ASN A 60 -18.54 12.15 -0.80
C ASN A 60 -17.45 12.77 0.12
N GLY A 61 -16.20 12.35 0.01
CA GLY A 61 -15.07 12.83 0.81
C GLY A 61 -14.95 12.22 2.21
N ASP A 62 -15.83 11.28 2.58
CA ASP A 62 -15.75 10.58 3.86
C ASP A 62 -14.66 9.49 3.80
N THR A 63 -13.91 9.33 4.90
CA THR A 63 -12.81 8.37 5.00
C THR A 63 -13.30 7.11 5.68
N SER A 64 -13.80 6.17 4.89
CA SER A 64 -14.17 4.86 5.39
C SER A 64 -12.92 3.99 5.54
N TYR A 65 -12.77 3.33 6.70
CA TYR A 65 -11.75 2.30 6.93
C TYR A 65 -12.34 0.93 6.55
N PRO A 66 -12.06 0.40 5.35
CA PRO A 66 -12.63 -0.85 4.92
C PRO A 66 -12.19 -1.99 5.84
N SER A 67 -13.10 -2.95 6.07
CA SER A 67 -12.73 -4.20 6.73
C SER A 67 -11.71 -4.98 5.89
N TYR A 68 -10.88 -5.81 6.53
CA TYR A 68 -9.92 -6.68 5.82
C TYR A 68 -10.57 -7.48 4.69
N LEU A 69 -11.83 -7.91 4.86
CA LEU A 69 -12.58 -8.66 3.85
C LEU A 69 -12.89 -7.84 2.59
N GLN A 70 -13.06 -6.53 2.71
CA GLN A 70 -13.22 -5.64 1.55
C GLN A 70 -11.88 -5.36 0.87
N LEU A 71 -10.82 -5.21 1.67
CA LEU A 71 -9.45 -5.10 1.18
C LEU A 71 -9.02 -6.35 0.42
N SER A 72 -9.23 -7.55 0.97
CA SER A 72 -8.87 -8.80 0.31
C SER A 72 -9.60 -9.00 -1.02
N ARG A 73 -10.83 -8.50 -1.16
CA ARG A 73 -11.55 -8.46 -2.44
C ARG A 73 -10.94 -7.47 -3.43
N LYS A 74 -10.61 -6.26 -2.98
CA LYS A 74 -9.95 -5.25 -3.83
C LYS A 74 -8.60 -5.76 -4.34
N PHE A 75 -7.87 -6.43 -3.48
CA PHE A 75 -6.55 -6.98 -3.74
C PHE A 75 -6.58 -8.46 -4.14
N SER A 76 -7.74 -8.99 -4.56
CA SER A 76 -7.90 -10.42 -4.89
C SER A 76 -7.05 -10.87 -6.08
N ARG A 77 -6.57 -9.91 -6.89
CA ARG A 77 -5.69 -10.14 -8.03
C ARG A 77 -4.21 -10.20 -7.64
N LEU A 78 -3.86 -9.81 -6.41
CA LEU A 78 -2.48 -9.85 -5.96
C LEU A 78 -2.11 -11.27 -5.55
N PRO A 79 -1.12 -11.89 -6.22
CA PRO A 79 -0.64 -13.20 -5.79
C PRO A 79 0.02 -13.08 -4.39
N PRO A 80 0.01 -14.16 -3.60
CA PRO A 80 0.65 -14.18 -2.28
C PRO A 80 2.16 -13.86 -2.33
N ASP A 81 2.81 -14.21 -3.43
CA ASP A 81 4.24 -13.94 -3.68
C ASP A 81 4.53 -12.55 -4.27
N TYR A 82 3.52 -11.69 -4.42
CA TYR A 82 3.69 -10.39 -5.08
C TYR A 82 4.81 -9.54 -4.49
N LEU A 83 4.87 -9.44 -3.15
CA LEU A 83 5.92 -8.69 -2.45
C LEU A 83 7.32 -9.24 -2.76
N ARG A 84 7.45 -10.56 -2.82
CA ARG A 84 8.71 -11.23 -3.15
C ARG A 84 9.12 -10.98 -4.61
N SER A 85 8.18 -11.03 -5.54
CA SER A 85 8.44 -10.72 -6.94
C SER A 85 8.90 -9.28 -7.14
N LEU A 86 8.24 -8.32 -6.49
CA LEU A 86 8.63 -6.91 -6.53
C LEU A 86 10.05 -6.69 -5.99
N LEU A 87 10.38 -7.30 -4.84
CA LEU A 87 11.71 -7.21 -4.26
C LEU A 87 12.78 -7.82 -5.18
N ASN A 88 12.52 -8.98 -5.78
CA ASN A 88 13.43 -9.59 -6.74
C ASN A 88 13.66 -8.71 -7.97
N GLU A 89 12.60 -8.08 -8.49
CA GLU A 89 12.70 -7.14 -9.60
C GLU A 89 13.58 -5.94 -9.25
N VAL A 90 13.32 -5.28 -8.12
CA VAL A 90 14.10 -4.13 -7.66
C VAL A 90 15.57 -4.51 -7.43
N LEU A 91 15.84 -5.64 -6.79
CA LEU A 91 17.20 -6.13 -6.57
C LEU A 91 17.90 -6.48 -7.89
N SER A 92 17.18 -7.04 -8.87
CA SER A 92 17.74 -7.33 -10.19
C SER A 92 18.08 -6.05 -10.95
N GLN A 93 17.23 -5.02 -10.86
CA GLN A 93 17.48 -3.72 -11.48
C GLN A 93 18.69 -3.01 -10.85
N ASP A 94 18.87 -3.11 -9.52
CA ASP A 94 20.04 -2.55 -8.83
C ASP A 94 21.35 -3.18 -9.34
N GLN A 95 21.38 -4.50 -9.51
CA GLN A 95 22.53 -5.22 -10.09
C GLN A 95 22.84 -4.77 -11.53
N LEU A 96 21.81 -4.47 -12.33
CA LEU A 96 21.98 -3.96 -13.69
C LEU A 96 22.50 -2.52 -13.72
N ARG A 97 22.07 -1.67 -12.77
CA ARG A 97 22.57 -0.30 -12.63
C ARG A 97 24.01 -0.25 -12.12
N GLY A 98 24.38 -1.13 -11.19
CA GLY A 98 25.76 -1.29 -10.71
C GLY A 98 26.74 -1.69 -11.82
N ASN A 99 26.30 -2.55 -12.74
CA ASN A 99 27.14 -3.00 -13.87
C ASN A 99 27.22 -1.98 -15.03
N SER A 100 26.30 -1.02 -15.13
CA SER A 100 26.30 -0.02 -16.21
C SER A 100 27.35 1.08 -16.03
N LEU A 101 27.86 1.31 -14.81
CA LEU A 101 28.85 2.37 -14.52
C LEU A 101 30.32 1.95 -14.79
N LEU A 102 30.57 0.73 -15.26
CA LEU A 102 31.93 0.22 -15.54
C LEU A 102 32.21 -0.02 -17.03
N ASN A 103 31.44 0.58 -17.94
CA ASN A 103 31.64 0.46 -19.39
C ASN A 103 32.00 1.79 -20.08
N ILE A 104 32.93 2.55 -19.51
CA ILE A 104 33.55 3.71 -20.18
C ILE A 104 35.07 3.67 -19.97
#